data_AF-A0A7C1SAN7-F1
#
_entry.id   AF-A0A7C1SAN7-F1
#
_cell.length_a   1.000
_cell.length_b   1.000
_cell.length_c   1.000
_cell.angle_alpha   90.00
_cell.angle_beta   90.00
_cell.angle_gamma   90.00
#
_symmetry.space_group_name_H-M   'P 1'
#
loop_
_entity.id
_entity.type
_entity.pdbx_description
1 polymer ?
#
loop_
_entity_poly.entity_id
_entity_poly.type
_entity_poly.pdbx_seq_one_letter_code
_entity_poly.pdbx_strand_id
1 'polypeptide(L)'
;MKNCTLCKIQVREYAARGLCWACYSKGRRQGKWAIRYDNKPVTLERLDLAWMAGFFDGEGSISLSVHTQPKNRIQVQIQITNSIKATLEPFSKYFSGNINKHYRKNPKELPQYKWSLQSAKKSYEFLNRFMPYFRAKADVAELAIKALEIQLNHKPRKGFGYTDDQIEFFKETKQNIIRLNKCS
;
A
#
# COMPACT_ATOMS: atom_id res chain seq x y z
N MET A 1 -7.93 -11.88 -24.39
CA MET A 1 -7.98 -12.97 -23.40
C MET A 1 -6.57 -13.28 -22.94
N LYS A 2 -6.33 -13.49 -21.65
CA LYS A 2 -5.01 -13.86 -21.12
C LYS A 2 -5.04 -15.30 -20.63
N ASN A 3 -3.91 -16.00 -20.70
CA ASN A 3 -3.81 -17.36 -20.15
C ASN A 3 -3.63 -17.28 -18.64
N CYS A 4 -4.35 -18.13 -17.91
CA CYS A 4 -4.13 -18.31 -16.48
C CYS A 4 -2.66 -18.69 -16.24
N THR A 5 -1.98 -17.97 -15.35
CA THR A 5 -0.56 -18.21 -15.07
C THR A 5 -0.29 -19.61 -14.52
N LEU A 6 -1.25 -20.20 -13.79
CA LEU A 6 -1.15 -21.52 -13.17
C LEU A 6 -1.60 -22.69 -14.07
N CYS A 7 -2.76 -22.60 -14.71
CA CYS A 7 -3.32 -23.74 -15.48
C CYS A 7 -3.34 -23.51 -17.00
N LYS A 8 -2.86 -22.35 -17.47
CA LYS A 8 -2.77 -21.96 -18.88
C LYS A 8 -4.10 -21.87 -19.65
N ILE A 9 -5.25 -22.08 -19.01
CA ILE A 9 -6.59 -21.87 -19.59
C ILE A 9 -6.82 -20.38 -19.91
N GLN A 10 -7.46 -20.07 -21.03
CA GLN A 10 -7.85 -18.71 -21.39
C GLN A 10 -8.93 -18.15 -20.44
N VAL A 11 -8.72 -16.94 -19.96
CA VAL A 11 -9.64 -16.26 -19.02
C VAL A 11 -10.07 -14.89 -19.54
N ARG A 12 -11.31 -14.52 -19.20
CA ARG A 12 -11.82 -13.15 -19.35
C ARG A 12 -11.10 -12.23 -18.33
N GLU A 13 -10.86 -10.98 -18.70
CA GLU A 13 -9.92 -10.06 -18.03
C GLU A 13 -10.20 -9.75 -16.54
N TYR A 14 -11.37 -10.12 -16.02
CA TYR A 14 -11.80 -9.83 -14.65
C TYR A 14 -11.06 -10.58 -13.53
N ALA A 15 -10.11 -11.45 -13.85
CA ALA A 15 -9.35 -12.11 -12.81
C ALA A 15 -8.14 -11.27 -12.37
N ALA A 16 -8.32 -10.53 -11.27
CA ALA A 16 -7.20 -10.01 -10.50
C ALA A 16 -6.13 -11.11 -10.35
N ARG A 17 -4.89 -10.81 -10.76
CA ARG A 17 -3.70 -11.70 -10.73
C ARG A 17 -3.52 -12.69 -11.88
N GLY A 18 -4.29 -12.59 -12.98
CA GLY A 18 -4.05 -13.43 -14.16
C GLY A 18 -4.32 -14.92 -13.93
N LEU A 19 -5.29 -15.24 -13.07
CA LEU A 19 -5.70 -16.61 -12.75
C LEU A 19 -7.09 -16.92 -13.33
N CYS A 20 -7.44 -18.16 -13.60
CA CYS A 20 -8.84 -18.50 -13.86
C CYS A 20 -9.63 -18.56 -12.56
N TRP A 21 -10.96 -18.41 -12.62
CA TRP A 21 -11.83 -18.55 -11.44
C TRP A 21 -11.56 -19.86 -10.71
N ALA A 22 -11.41 -20.98 -11.43
CA ALA A 22 -11.09 -22.26 -10.81
C ALA A 22 -9.75 -22.27 -10.05
N CYS A 23 -8.69 -21.65 -10.59
CA CYS A 23 -7.39 -21.54 -9.92
C CYS A 23 -7.42 -20.54 -8.75
N TYR A 24 -8.13 -19.42 -8.92
CA TYR A 24 -8.36 -18.45 -7.86
C TYR A 24 -9.14 -19.08 -6.71
N SER A 25 -10.26 -19.74 -7.00
CA SER A 25 -11.10 -20.45 -6.02
C SER A 25 -10.37 -21.65 -5.40
N LYS A 26 -9.56 -22.41 -6.15
CA LYS A 26 -8.72 -23.48 -5.59
C LYS A 26 -7.64 -22.92 -4.66
N GLY A 27 -6.96 -21.84 -5.04
CA GLY A 27 -6.00 -21.19 -4.16
C GLY A 27 -6.66 -20.57 -2.91
N ARG A 28 -7.91 -20.12 -3.03
CA ARG A 28 -8.74 -19.69 -1.89
C ARG A 28 -9.16 -20.87 -1.00
N ARG A 29 -9.54 -22.02 -1.57
CA ARG A 29 -9.91 -23.25 -0.82
C ARG A 29 -8.71 -23.94 -0.17
N GLN A 30 -7.52 -23.83 -0.77
CA GLN A 30 -6.27 -24.40 -0.25
C GLN A 30 -5.53 -23.44 0.71
N GLY A 31 -6.15 -22.35 1.16
CA GLY A 31 -5.53 -21.42 2.10
C GLY A 31 -4.40 -20.55 1.54
N LYS A 32 -4.04 -20.69 0.26
CA LYS A 32 -3.04 -19.84 -0.41
C LYS A 32 -3.50 -18.39 -0.55
N TRP A 33 -4.81 -18.18 -0.70
CA TRP A 33 -5.45 -16.86 -0.81
C TRP A 33 -6.76 -16.76 0.00
N ALA A 34 -6.99 -17.72 0.89
CA ALA A 34 -8.03 -17.59 1.89
C ALA A 34 -7.69 -16.39 2.79
N ILE A 35 -8.73 -15.76 3.34
CA ILE A 35 -8.59 -15.17 4.67
C ILE A 35 -8.01 -16.30 5.50
N ARG A 36 -6.74 -16.20 5.90
CA ARG A 36 -6.24 -17.07 6.95
C ARG A 36 -7.07 -16.68 8.16
N TYR A 37 -8.16 -17.41 8.40
CA TYR A 37 -8.56 -17.66 9.77
C TYR A 37 -7.39 -18.44 10.35
N ASP A 38 -6.34 -17.72 10.73
CA ASP A 38 -5.43 -18.29 11.68
C ASP A 38 -6.30 -18.59 12.90
N ASN A 39 -6.25 -19.82 13.43
CA ASN A 39 -6.96 -20.19 14.65
C ASN A 39 -6.44 -19.43 15.88
N LYS A 40 -5.81 -18.26 15.66
CA LYS A 40 -5.38 -17.35 16.70
C LYS A 40 -6.62 -16.68 17.28
N PRO A 41 -6.63 -16.43 18.59
CA PRO A 41 -7.75 -15.76 19.25
C PRO A 41 -8.02 -14.40 18.59
N VAL A 42 -9.30 -14.05 18.52
CA VAL A 42 -9.71 -12.68 18.20
C VAL A 42 -9.35 -11.81 19.40
N THR A 43 -8.44 -10.87 19.20
CA THR A 43 -8.07 -9.89 20.22
C THR A 43 -8.59 -8.52 19.79
N LEU A 44 -8.78 -7.60 20.75
CA LEU A 44 -9.17 -6.22 20.46
C LEU A 44 -8.19 -5.56 19.48
N GLU A 45 -6.89 -5.79 19.67
CA GLU A 45 -5.85 -5.30 18.78
C GLU A 45 -6.04 -5.79 17.33
N ARG A 46 -6.45 -7.05 17.13
CA ARG A 46 -6.71 -7.58 15.78
C ARG A 46 -7.94 -6.97 15.14
N LEU A 47 -8.99 -6.72 15.93
CA LEU A 47 -10.19 -6.04 15.45
C LEU A 47 -9.87 -4.59 15.06
N ASP A 48 -9.09 -3.88 15.87
CA ASP A 48 -8.62 -2.54 15.56
C ASP A 48 -7.81 -2.52 14.26
N LEU A 49 -6.83 -3.42 14.10
CA LEU A 49 -6.04 -3.52 12.87
C LEU A 49 -6.89 -3.85 11.64
N ALA A 50 -7.86 -4.76 11.78
CA ALA A 50 -8.76 -5.12 10.68
C ALA A 50 -9.65 -3.94 10.27
N TRP A 51 -10.21 -3.22 11.25
CA TRP A 51 -11.00 -2.01 11.01
C TRP A 51 -10.14 -0.92 10.35
N MET A 52 -8.95 -0.64 10.90
CA MET A 52 -8.05 0.38 10.35
C MET A 52 -7.60 0.04 8.92
N ALA A 53 -7.32 -1.23 8.63
CA ALA A 53 -6.97 -1.68 7.28
C ALA A 53 -8.13 -1.53 6.29
N GLY A 54 -9.36 -1.86 6.72
CA GLY A 54 -10.56 -1.64 5.91
C GLY A 54 -10.82 -0.17 5.65
N PHE A 55 -10.68 0.68 6.67
CA PHE A 55 -10.77 2.14 6.53
C PHE A 55 -9.70 2.68 5.57
N PHE A 56 -8.46 2.20 5.69
CA PHE A 56 -7.36 2.58 4.81
C PHE A 56 -7.60 2.12 3.36
N ASP A 57 -8.21 0.95 3.14
CA ASP A 57 -8.56 0.49 1.79
C ASP A 57 -9.55 1.44 1.08
N GLY A 58 -10.45 2.09 1.84
CA GLY A 58 -11.39 3.07 1.31
C GLY A 58 -10.83 4.50 1.19
N GLU A 59 -10.21 5.00 2.27
CA GLU A 59 -9.84 6.43 2.40
C GLU A 59 -8.32 6.68 2.25
N GLY A 60 -7.53 5.61 2.28
CA GLY A 60 -6.08 5.67 2.24
C GLY A 60 -5.51 5.72 0.83
N SER A 61 -4.24 6.09 0.75
CA SER A 61 -3.46 6.08 -0.48
C SER A 61 -2.03 5.63 -0.21
N ILE A 62 -1.50 4.86 -1.15
CA ILE A 62 -0.10 4.48 -1.22
C ILE A 62 0.42 5.01 -2.55
N SER A 63 1.49 5.79 -2.50
CA SER A 63 2.14 6.33 -3.69
C SER A 63 3.65 6.26 -3.57
N LEU A 64 4.32 6.25 -4.73
CA LEU A 64 5.77 6.27 -4.83
C LEU A 64 6.21 7.49 -5.65
N SER A 65 7.02 8.34 -5.04
CA SER A 65 7.65 9.48 -5.71
C SER A 65 9.10 9.17 -6.01
N VAL A 66 9.50 9.45 -7.24
CA VAL A 66 10.87 9.35 -7.75
C VAL A 66 11.24 10.74 -8.25
N HIS A 67 12.09 11.44 -7.50
CA HIS A 67 12.58 12.78 -7.87
C HIS A 67 13.99 12.66 -8.42
N THR A 68 14.25 13.24 -9.59
CA THR A 68 15.56 13.20 -10.27
C THR A 68 16.53 14.28 -9.78
N GLN A 69 16.05 15.33 -9.11
CA GLN A 69 16.87 16.44 -8.60
C GLN A 69 16.34 16.97 -7.25
N PRO A 70 17.21 17.50 -6.36
CA PRO A 70 18.67 17.61 -6.49
C PRO A 70 19.44 16.32 -6.16
N LYS A 71 18.75 15.26 -5.68
CA LYS A 71 19.29 13.91 -5.50
C LYS A 71 18.15 12.95 -5.80
N ASN A 72 18.45 11.79 -6.40
CA ASN A 72 17.51 10.71 -6.72
C ASN A 72 16.67 10.26 -5.50
N ARG A 73 15.71 11.09 -5.09
CA ARG A 73 14.97 10.94 -3.85
C ARG A 73 13.77 10.06 -4.15
N ILE A 74 13.84 8.88 -3.58
CA ILE A 74 12.77 7.91 -3.60
C ILE A 74 11.97 8.10 -2.32
N GLN A 75 10.65 8.21 -2.43
CA GLN A 75 9.78 8.35 -1.27
C GLN A 75 8.48 7.59 -1.48
N VAL A 76 8.28 6.55 -0.68
CA VAL A 76 6.95 5.97 -0.47
C VAL A 76 6.16 6.87 0.47
N GLN A 77 4.96 7.26 0.05
CA GLN A 77 4.04 8.07 0.84
C GLN A 77 2.77 7.27 1.12
N ILE A 78 2.45 7.16 2.42
CA ILE A 78 1.22 6.57 2.91
C ILE A 78 0.41 7.70 3.53
N GLN A 79 -0.83 7.89 3.06
CA GLN A 79 -1.64 9.03 3.47
C GLN A 79 -3.11 8.65 3.59
N ILE A 80 -3.80 9.26 4.54
CA ILE A 80 -5.26 9.17 4.68
C ILE A 80 -5.77 10.60 4.81
N THR A 81 -6.84 10.92 4.10
CA THR A 81 -7.41 12.26 4.12
C THR A 81 -8.90 12.18 4.41
N ASN A 82 -9.37 12.88 5.45
CA ASN A 82 -10.77 12.84 5.86
C ASN A 82 -11.19 14.18 6.49
N SER A 83 -12.48 14.50 6.49
CA SER A 83 -13.01 15.70 7.16
C SER A 83 -13.19 15.52 8.66
N ILE A 84 -13.24 14.29 9.17
CA ILE A 84 -13.40 13.98 10.59
C ILE A 84 -12.05 13.59 11.18
N LYS A 85 -11.40 14.50 11.92
CA LYS A 85 -10.07 14.29 12.52
C LYS A 85 -9.99 13.01 13.37
N ALA A 86 -11.02 12.74 14.18
CA ALA A 86 -11.05 11.60 15.10
C ALA A 86 -10.85 10.24 14.39
N THR A 87 -11.24 10.13 13.11
CA THR A 87 -11.02 8.90 12.33
C THR A 87 -9.54 8.64 12.02
N LEU A 88 -8.70 9.67 12.08
CA LEU A 88 -7.26 9.61 11.78
C LEU A 88 -6.41 9.40 13.03
N GLU A 89 -6.94 9.70 14.22
CA GLU A 89 -6.21 9.61 15.49
C GLU A 89 -5.73 8.18 15.83
N PRO A 90 -6.48 7.10 15.54
CA PRO A 90 -5.98 5.73 15.70
C PRO A 90 -4.69 5.47 14.91
N PHE A 91 -4.58 5.99 13.68
CA PHE A 91 -3.38 5.81 12.85
C PHE A 91 -2.16 6.48 13.45
N SER A 92 -2.33 7.70 13.96
CA SER A 92 -1.27 8.41 14.68
C SER A 92 -0.83 7.66 15.94
N LYS A 93 -1.79 7.15 16.71
CA LYS A 93 -1.53 6.41 17.96
C LYS A 93 -0.77 5.10 17.71
N TYR A 94 -1.20 4.31 16.73
CA TYR A 94 -0.63 2.97 16.47
C TYR A 94 0.65 2.99 15.63
N PHE A 95 0.78 3.93 14.68
CA PHE A 95 1.86 3.91 13.69
C PHE A 95 2.73 5.18 13.67
N SER A 96 2.52 6.08 14.64
CA SER A 96 3.04 7.45 14.57
C SER A 96 2.50 8.18 13.32
N GLY A 97 3.20 9.22 12.87
CA GLY A 97 2.82 10.02 11.72
C GLY A 97 2.18 11.33 12.16
N ASN A 98 1.98 12.23 11.20
CA ASN A 98 1.53 13.58 11.49
C ASN A 98 0.14 13.79 10.89
N ILE A 99 -0.78 14.31 11.72
CA ILE A 99 -2.08 14.80 11.29
C ILE A 99 -1.97 16.31 11.07
N ASN A 100 -2.12 16.75 9.82
CA ASN A 100 -2.14 18.17 9.47
C ASN A 100 -3.54 18.58 9.03
N LYS A 101 -3.96 19.79 9.42
CA LYS A 101 -5.19 20.42 8.92
C LYS A 101 -4.84 21.19 7.66
N HIS A 102 -5.54 20.91 6.57
CA HIS A 102 -5.48 21.67 5.34
C HIS A 102 -6.67 22.63 5.27
N TYR A 103 -6.35 23.91 5.10
CA TYR A 103 -7.36 24.94 4.83
C TYR A 103 -7.77 24.86 3.37
N ARG A 104 -9.07 24.79 3.13
CA ARG A 104 -9.63 24.87 1.79
C ARG A 104 -9.66 26.32 1.33
N LYS A 105 -9.59 26.53 0.01
CA LYS A 105 -9.67 27.87 -0.58
C LYS A 105 -11.07 28.49 -0.40
N ASN A 106 -12.11 27.66 -0.35
CA ASN A 106 -13.49 28.08 -0.19
C ASN A 106 -13.93 27.93 1.28
N PRO A 107 -14.40 28.99 1.96
CA PRO A 107 -14.87 28.95 3.34
C PRO A 107 -16.05 28.01 3.60
N LYS A 108 -16.82 27.65 2.56
CA LYS A 108 -17.98 26.75 2.66
C LYS A 108 -17.60 25.27 2.68
N GLU A 109 -16.36 24.93 2.34
CA GLU A 109 -15.90 23.55 2.35
C GLU A 109 -15.53 23.11 3.76
N LEU A 110 -15.91 21.88 4.11
CA LEU A 110 -15.51 21.28 5.37
C LEU A 110 -13.97 21.22 5.48
N PRO A 111 -13.42 21.36 6.72
CA PRO A 111 -11.99 21.21 6.93
C PRO A 111 -11.54 19.83 6.45
N GLN A 112 -10.30 19.76 5.95
CA GLN A 112 -9.70 18.51 5.52
C GLN A 112 -8.50 18.22 6.43
N TYR A 113 -8.50 17.04 7.05
CA TYR A 113 -7.39 16.56 7.84
C TYR A 113 -6.65 15.48 7.06
N LYS A 114 -5.33 15.50 7.12
CA LYS A 114 -4.47 14.53 6.45
C LYS A 114 -3.53 13.91 7.45
N TRP A 115 -3.64 12.61 7.64
CA TRP A 115 -2.60 11.81 8.29
C TRP A 115 -1.60 11.34 7.23
N SER A 116 -0.31 11.38 7.55
CA SER A 116 0.74 10.93 6.64
C SER A 116 1.91 10.26 7.35
N LEU A 117 2.45 9.24 6.68
CA LEU A 117 3.63 8.48 7.08
C LEU A 117 4.63 8.44 5.92
N GLN A 118 5.86 8.90 6.19
CA GLN A 118 6.89 9.09 5.17
C GLN A 118 8.24 8.44 5.51
N SER A 119 8.40 7.91 6.72
CA SER A 119 9.62 7.20 7.12
C SER A 119 9.61 5.81 6.48
N ALA A 120 10.68 5.44 5.74
CA ALA A 120 10.74 4.15 5.07
C ALA A 120 10.52 2.98 6.05
N LYS A 121 11.18 3.00 7.21
CA LYS A 121 11.02 1.97 8.25
C LYS A 121 9.58 1.86 8.75
N LYS A 122 8.97 2.98 9.14
CA LYS A 122 7.60 2.97 9.66
C LYS A 122 6.58 2.60 8.58
N SER A 123 6.78 3.03 7.35
CA SER A 123 5.94 2.64 6.21
C SER A 123 6.03 1.14 5.94
N TYR A 124 7.22 0.55 6.04
CA TYR A 124 7.42 -0.90 5.86
C TYR A 124 6.70 -1.70 6.97
N GLU A 125 6.86 -1.26 8.22
CA GLU A 125 6.17 -1.86 9.37
C GLU A 125 4.64 -1.74 9.24
N PHE A 126 4.14 -0.57 8.84
CA PHE A 126 2.72 -0.31 8.60
C PHE A 126 2.14 -1.27 7.55
N LEU A 127 2.75 -1.32 6.36
CA LEU A 127 2.24 -2.13 5.25
C LEU A 127 2.25 -3.61 5.62
N ASN A 128 3.35 -4.12 6.18
CA ASN A 128 3.44 -5.53 6.59
C ASN A 128 2.39 -5.91 7.64
N ARG A 129 2.10 -5.01 8.58
CA ARG A 129 1.08 -5.25 9.61
C ARG A 129 -0.34 -5.26 9.04
N PHE A 130 -0.58 -4.53 7.95
CA PHE A 130 -1.88 -4.48 7.26
C PHE A 130 -2.05 -5.51 6.13
N MET A 131 -0.96 -6.07 5.60
CA MET A 131 -1.00 -7.08 4.53
C MET A 131 -2.01 -8.22 4.75
N PRO A 132 -2.19 -8.78 5.97
CA PRO A 132 -3.19 -9.84 6.19
C PRO A 132 -4.64 -9.38 6.00
N TYR A 133 -4.89 -8.08 6.15
CA TYR A 133 -6.22 -7.48 6.18
C TYR A 133 -6.56 -6.75 4.87
N PHE A 134 -5.56 -6.29 4.11
CA PHE A 134 -5.79 -5.62 2.83
C PHE A 134 -6.62 -6.46 1.85
N ARG A 135 -7.44 -5.73 1.09
CA ARG A 135 -8.25 -6.22 -0.01
C ARG A 135 -7.93 -5.40 -1.26
N ALA A 136 -8.44 -4.18 -1.33
CA ALA A 136 -8.35 -3.36 -2.53
C ALA A 136 -6.91 -2.89 -2.81
N LYS A 137 -6.14 -2.57 -1.77
CA LYS A 137 -4.77 -2.05 -1.92
C LYS A 137 -3.68 -3.11 -1.75
N ALA A 138 -4.01 -4.39 -1.68
CA ALA A 138 -3.03 -5.45 -1.42
C ALA A 138 -1.89 -5.49 -2.47
N ASP A 139 -2.24 -5.40 -3.75
CA ASP A 139 -1.25 -5.46 -4.84
C ASP A 139 -0.37 -4.18 -4.88
N VAL A 140 -0.94 -3.01 -4.55
CA VAL A 140 -0.21 -1.74 -4.41
C VAL A 140 0.74 -1.78 -3.21
N ALA A 141 0.27 -2.34 -2.09
CA ALA A 141 1.07 -2.49 -0.87
C ALA A 141 2.26 -3.42 -1.10
N GLU A 142 2.09 -4.52 -1.83
CA GLU A 142 3.19 -5.43 -2.17
C GLU A 142 4.30 -4.73 -2.96
N LEU A 143 3.93 -3.93 -3.96
CA LEU A 143 4.89 -3.12 -4.74
C LEU A 143 5.62 -2.09 -3.88
N ALA A 144 4.89 -1.41 -2.99
CA ALA A 144 5.47 -0.44 -2.08
C ALA A 144 6.42 -1.11 -1.05
N ILE A 145 6.09 -2.30 -0.55
CA ILE A 145 6.97 -3.09 0.33
C ILE A 145 8.30 -3.39 -0.37
N LYS A 146 8.28 -3.89 -1.62
CA LYS A 146 9.50 -4.16 -2.40
C LYS A 146 10.36 -2.90 -2.58
N ALA A 147 9.73 -1.77 -2.87
CA ALA A 147 10.45 -0.50 -2.95
C ALA A 147 11.11 -0.14 -1.60
N LEU A 148 10.38 -0.28 -0.49
CA LEU A 148 10.87 0.00 0.86
C LEU A 148 12.03 -0.92 1.27
N GLU A 149 12.01 -2.20 0.90
CA GLU A 149 13.11 -3.13 1.15
C GLU A 149 14.41 -2.64 0.51
N ILE A 150 14.36 -2.15 -0.73
CA ILE A 150 15.53 -1.56 -1.39
C ILE A 150 15.98 -0.31 -0.64
N GLN A 151 15.05 0.56 -0.23
CA GLN A 151 15.39 1.78 0.52
C GLN A 151 16.05 1.48 1.87
N LEU A 152 15.57 0.47 2.60
CA LEU A 152 16.08 0.08 3.91
C LEU A 152 17.46 -0.59 3.82
N ASN A 153 17.71 -1.33 2.75
CA ASN A 153 18.99 -1.99 2.50
C ASN A 153 20.00 -1.07 1.80
N HIS A 154 19.57 0.09 1.30
CA HIS A 154 20.44 1.04 0.64
C HIS A 154 21.39 1.70 1.66
N LYS A 155 22.67 1.40 1.54
CA LYS A 155 23.76 2.04 2.28
C LYS A 155 24.43 3.06 1.37
N PRO A 156 24.04 4.35 1.41
CA PRO A 156 24.62 5.34 0.53
C PRO A 156 26.11 5.47 0.85
N ARG A 157 26.97 5.18 -0.13
CA ARG A 157 28.38 5.60 -0.05
C ARG A 157 28.44 7.10 -0.31
N LYS A 158 29.37 7.81 0.33
CA LYS A 158 29.52 9.26 0.15
C LYS A 158 29.60 9.59 -1.36
N GLY A 159 28.64 10.35 -1.86
CA GLY A 159 28.57 10.75 -3.27
C GLY A 159 27.85 9.79 -4.23
N PHE A 160 27.47 8.58 -3.80
CA PHE A 160 26.77 7.60 -4.64
C PHE A 160 25.34 7.37 -4.14
N GLY A 161 24.37 7.63 -5.01
CA GLY A 161 22.96 7.33 -4.78
C GLY A 161 22.60 5.90 -5.16
N TYR A 162 21.32 5.66 -5.46
CA TYR A 162 20.85 4.40 -6.03
C TYR A 162 21.53 4.11 -7.37
N THR A 163 21.70 2.81 -7.68
CA THR A 163 22.19 2.38 -9.00
C THR A 163 21.15 2.64 -10.08
N ASP A 164 21.56 2.65 -11.35
CA ASP A 164 20.64 2.84 -12.47
C ASP A 164 19.55 1.77 -12.50
N ASP A 165 19.89 0.50 -12.24
CA ASP A 165 18.92 -0.60 -12.12
C ASP A 165 17.91 -0.36 -10.99
N GLN A 166 18.34 0.16 -9.83
CA GLN A 166 17.44 0.48 -8.73
C GLN A 166 16.52 1.66 -9.10
N ILE A 167 17.06 2.68 -9.77
CA ILE A 167 16.28 3.83 -10.23
C ILE A 167 15.23 3.37 -11.24
N GLU A 168 15.59 2.51 -12.18
CA GLU A 168 14.66 1.98 -13.17
C GLU A 168 13.58 1.13 -12.51
N PHE A 169 13.95 0.25 -11.57
CA PHE A 169 12.99 -0.48 -10.75
C PHE A 169 11.98 0.45 -10.05
N PHE A 170 12.44 1.56 -9.46
CA PHE A 170 11.54 2.51 -8.80
C PHE A 170 10.60 3.22 -9.78
N LYS A 171 11.07 3.56 -10.98
CA LYS A 171 10.22 4.17 -12.02
C LYS A 171 9.15 3.19 -12.49
N GLU A 172 9.51 1.95 -12.78
CA GLU A 172 8.57 0.90 -13.18
C GLU A 172 7.54 0.65 -12.07
N THR A 173 8.02 0.51 -10.83
CA THR A 173 7.17 0.34 -9.66
C THR A 173 6.18 1.50 -9.50
N LYS A 174 6.63 2.74 -9.70
CA LYS A 174 5.77 3.93 -9.67
C LYS A 174 4.68 3.85 -10.74
N GLN A 175 5.03 3.48 -11.98
CA GLN A 175 4.04 3.36 -13.06
C GLN A 175 3.01 2.26 -12.75
N ASN A 176 3.45 1.14 -12.20
CA ASN A 176 2.56 0.05 -11.79
C ASN A 176 1.61 0.48 -10.66
N ILE A 177 2.11 1.20 -9.66
CA ILE A 177 1.27 1.77 -8.59
C ILE A 177 0.25 2.76 -9.16
N ILE A 178 0.66 3.66 -10.05
CA ILE A 178 -0.26 4.62 -10.71
C ILE A 178 -1.34 3.88 -11.48
N ARG A 179 -0.98 2.82 -12.21
CA ARG A 179 -1.94 2.00 -12.96
C ARG A 179 -2.95 1.33 -12.05
N LEU A 180 -2.51 0.71 -10.96
CA LEU A 180 -3.39 0.03 -10.01
C LEU A 180 -4.32 1.00 -9.28
N ASN A 181 -3.82 2.17 -8.88
CA ASN A 181 -4.63 3.21 -8.24
C ASN A 181 -5.71 3.81 -9.17
N LYS A 182 -5.63 3.60 -10.50
CA LYS A 182 -6.70 3.99 -11.45
C LYS A 182 -7.76 2.90 -11.67
N CYS A 183 -7.46 1.66 -11.27
CA CYS A 183 -8.34 0.50 -11.46
C CYS A 183 -9.04 0.06 -10.17
N SER A 184 -8.79 0.76 -9.06
CA SER A 184 -9.43 0.55 -7.74
C SER A 184 -10.36 1.72 -7.44
#